data_AF-A0A2P8I4A9-F1
#
_entry.id   AF-A0A2P8I4A9-F1
#
_cell.length_a   1.000
_cell.length_b   1.000
_cell.length_c   1.000
_cell.angle_alpha   90.00
_cell.angle_beta   90.00
_cell.angle_gamma   90.00
#
_symmetry.space_group_name_H-M   'P 1'
#
loop_
_entity.id
_entity.type
_entity.pdbx_description
1 polymer ?
#
loop_
_entity_poly.entity_id
_entity_poly.type
_entity_poly.pdbx_seq_one_letter_code
_entity_poly.pdbx_strand_id
1 'polypeptide(L)'
;MQQARNLTADLGHRTESLRFLLRDRDGKYGQAFDAVFQADDLRIIKSAPQAPRMNAHCERVIGTLRRELLDHILITGESHARQVLKTYEDHYNRHRPHQARDQLPPEAQQHPAAVHDLDTHKVLRTRILGGLINEYGHAV
;
A
#
# COMPACT_ATOMS: atom_id res chain seq x y z
N MET A 1 -8.48 -11.73 -14.88
CA MET A 1 -9.25 -10.67 -15.57
C MET A 1 -9.93 -9.72 -14.61
N GLN A 2 -10.83 -10.18 -13.74
CA GLN A 2 -11.56 -9.28 -12.84
C GLN A 2 -10.64 -8.46 -11.91
N GLN A 3 -9.54 -9.04 -11.41
CA GLN A 3 -8.58 -8.32 -10.57
C GLN A 3 -7.93 -7.12 -11.27
N ALA A 4 -7.58 -7.24 -12.57
CA ALA A 4 -7.03 -6.12 -13.33
C ALA A 4 -8.05 -5.00 -13.51
N ARG A 5 -9.31 -5.37 -13.80
CA ARG A 5 -10.42 -4.43 -13.96
C ARG A 5 -10.75 -3.71 -12.66
N ASN A 6 -10.79 -4.44 -11.54
CA ASN A 6 -10.99 -3.85 -10.22
C ASN A 6 -9.89 -2.84 -9.91
N LEU A 7 -8.62 -3.20 -10.12
CA LEU A 7 -7.50 -2.28 -9.88
C LEU A 7 -7.60 -1.02 -10.74
N THR A 8 -7.94 -1.18 -12.01
CA THR A 8 -8.10 -0.06 -12.94
C THR A 8 -9.24 0.87 -12.50
N ALA A 9 -10.38 0.29 -12.09
CA ALA A 9 -11.50 1.05 -11.56
C ALA A 9 -11.16 1.78 -10.26
N ASP A 10 -10.43 1.13 -9.34
CA ASP A 10 -10.00 1.72 -8.07
C ASP A 10 -8.96 2.84 -8.27
N LEU A 11 -8.11 2.74 -9.29
CA LEU A 11 -7.16 3.79 -9.64
C LEU A 11 -7.86 5.03 -10.24
N GLY A 12 -9.02 4.86 -10.88
CA GLY A 12 -9.84 5.95 -11.42
C GLY A 12 -9.01 6.90 -12.29
N HIS A 13 -9.16 8.22 -12.08
CA HIS A 13 -8.39 9.24 -12.79
C HIS A 13 -6.87 9.15 -12.58
N ARG A 14 -6.38 8.45 -11.54
CA ARG A 14 -4.93 8.26 -11.38
C ARG A 14 -4.35 7.39 -12.48
N THR A 15 -5.13 6.51 -13.10
CA THR A 15 -4.69 5.71 -14.25
C THR A 15 -4.20 6.60 -15.39
N GLU A 16 -4.83 7.76 -15.61
CA GLU A 16 -4.43 8.75 -16.63
C GLU A 16 -3.03 9.34 -16.39
N SER A 17 -2.55 9.32 -15.13
CA SER A 17 -1.21 9.80 -14.77
C SER A 17 -0.13 8.71 -14.85
N LEU A 18 -0.53 7.44 -14.96
CA LEU A 18 0.38 6.30 -14.98
C LEU A 18 0.75 5.95 -16.42
N ARG A 19 2.05 5.76 -16.68
CA ARG A 19 2.57 5.45 -18.03
C ARG A 19 3.05 4.01 -18.19
N PHE A 20 3.41 3.36 -17.09
CA PHE A 20 4.02 2.04 -17.10
C PHE A 20 3.43 1.17 -15.99
N LEU A 21 3.21 -0.10 -16.31
CA LEU A 21 2.96 -1.16 -15.33
C LEU A 21 4.17 -2.10 -15.31
N LEU A 22 4.89 -2.12 -14.19
CA LEU A 22 5.96 -3.07 -13.95
C LEU A 22 5.42 -4.30 -13.23
N ARG A 23 5.63 -5.49 -13.79
CA ARG A 23 5.25 -6.77 -13.17
C ARG A 23 6.29 -7.85 -13.39
N ASP A 24 6.21 -8.92 -12.60
CA ASP A 24 6.97 -10.13 -12.85
C ASP A 24 6.38 -10.97 -14.00
N ARG A 25 6.94 -12.16 -14.24
CA ARG A 25 6.51 -13.09 -15.28
C ARG A 25 5.64 -14.23 -14.76
N ASP A 26 5.02 -14.11 -13.59
CA ASP A 26 4.12 -15.16 -13.06
C ASP A 26 3.01 -15.47 -14.10
N GLY A 27 2.78 -16.77 -14.32
CA GLY A 27 1.81 -17.28 -15.30
C GLY A 27 0.35 -16.85 -15.02
N LYS A 28 0.06 -16.36 -13.81
CA LYS A 28 -1.24 -15.75 -13.48
C LYS A 28 -1.52 -14.48 -14.29
N TYR A 29 -0.49 -13.79 -14.77
CA TYR A 29 -0.60 -12.57 -15.58
C TYR A 29 -0.57 -12.90 -17.08
N GLY A 30 -1.67 -13.45 -17.58
CA GLY A 30 -1.86 -13.78 -18.99
C GLY A 30 -2.07 -12.55 -19.89
N GLN A 31 -2.13 -12.77 -21.22
CA GLN A 31 -2.31 -11.69 -22.20
C GLN A 31 -3.54 -10.82 -21.92
N ALA A 32 -4.64 -11.46 -21.52
CA ALA A 32 -5.86 -10.75 -21.24
C ALA A 32 -5.73 -9.82 -20.01
N PHE A 33 -4.86 -10.15 -19.04
CA PHE A 33 -4.53 -9.25 -17.93
C PHE A 33 -3.79 -8.01 -18.44
N ASP A 34 -2.77 -8.20 -19.27
CA ASP A 34 -2.00 -7.12 -19.89
C ASP A 34 -2.92 -6.21 -20.74
N ALA A 35 -3.88 -6.79 -21.46
CA ALA A 35 -4.81 -6.07 -22.34
C ALA A 35 -5.73 -5.08 -21.60
N VAL A 36 -6.07 -5.32 -20.33
CA VAL A 36 -6.88 -4.38 -19.54
C VAL A 36 -6.14 -3.05 -19.38
N PHE A 37 -4.86 -3.10 -19.00
CA PHE A 37 -4.07 -1.89 -18.78
C PHE A 37 -3.63 -1.23 -20.10
N GLN A 38 -3.38 -2.03 -21.14
CA GLN A 38 -3.07 -1.49 -22.46
C GLN A 38 -4.25 -0.71 -23.08
N ALA A 39 -5.49 -1.05 -22.71
CA ALA A 39 -6.66 -0.28 -23.12
C ALA A 39 -6.68 1.14 -22.50
N ASP A 40 -5.97 1.35 -21.39
CA ASP A 40 -5.75 2.64 -20.74
C ASP A 40 -4.36 3.21 -21.04
N ASP A 41 -3.77 2.85 -22.18
CA ASP A 41 -2.47 3.33 -22.68
C ASP A 41 -1.25 3.05 -21.77
N LEU A 42 -1.37 2.10 -20.83
CA LEU A 42 -0.25 1.68 -19.98
C LEU A 42 0.70 0.73 -20.73
N ARG A 43 1.99 1.07 -20.74
CA ARG A 43 3.03 0.16 -21.24
C ARG A 43 3.43 -0.86 -20.19
N ILE A 44 3.24 -2.14 -20.51
CA ILE A 44 3.68 -3.25 -19.67
C ILE A 44 5.20 -3.45 -19.76
N ILE A 45 5.88 -3.38 -18.62
CA ILE A 45 7.28 -3.73 -18.46
C ILE A 45 7.35 -5.00 -17.62
N LYS A 46 7.97 -6.05 -18.17
CA LYS A 46 8.14 -7.33 -17.46
C LYS A 46 9.54 -7.39 -16.87
N SER A 47 9.65 -7.82 -15.61
CA SER A 47 10.96 -8.10 -15.02
C SER A 47 11.69 -9.17 -15.82
N ALA A 48 13.03 -9.15 -15.76
CA ALA A 48 13.82 -10.24 -16.30
C ALA A 48 13.52 -11.52 -15.51
N PRO A 49 13.56 -12.70 -16.15
CA PRO A 49 13.40 -13.97 -15.45
C PRO A 49 14.35 -14.06 -14.26
N GLN A 50 13.84 -14.48 -13.10
CA GLN A 50 14.62 -14.68 -11.87
C GLN A 50 15.38 -13.42 -11.39
N ALA A 51 14.89 -12.22 -11.71
CA ALA A 51 15.46 -10.96 -11.27
C ALA A 51 14.57 -10.22 -10.24
N PRO A 52 14.47 -10.71 -8.99
CA PRO A 52 13.60 -10.10 -7.96
C PRO A 52 13.96 -8.63 -7.68
N ARG A 53 15.23 -8.24 -7.88
CA ARG A 53 15.68 -6.85 -7.74
C ARG A 53 14.99 -5.88 -8.71
N MET A 54 14.58 -6.36 -9.89
CA MET A 54 13.78 -5.54 -10.81
C MET A 54 12.36 -5.28 -10.30
N ASN A 55 11.87 -6.07 -9.34
CA ASN A 55 10.58 -5.90 -8.69
C ASN A 55 10.72 -5.47 -7.21
N ALA A 56 11.88 -4.91 -6.83
CA ALA A 56 12.27 -4.74 -5.43
C ALA A 56 11.28 -3.94 -4.58
N HIS A 57 10.51 -3.03 -5.17
CA HIS A 57 9.48 -2.29 -4.46
C HIS A 57 8.32 -3.19 -4.03
N CYS A 58 7.76 -3.98 -4.95
CA CYS A 58 6.71 -4.95 -4.63
C CYS A 58 7.22 -6.00 -3.63
N GLU A 59 8.42 -6.54 -3.85
CA GLU A 59 9.02 -7.53 -2.93
C GLU A 59 9.18 -6.95 -1.51
N ARG A 60 9.63 -5.71 -1.41
CA ARG A 60 9.77 -5.02 -0.12
C ARG A 60 8.42 -4.83 0.56
N VAL A 61 7.40 -4.38 -0.18
CA VAL A 61 6.04 -4.20 0.34
C VAL A 61 5.46 -5.52 0.84
N ILE A 62 5.57 -6.60 0.05
CA ILE A 62 5.11 -7.93 0.45
C ILE A 62 5.84 -8.41 1.71
N GLY A 63 7.17 -8.26 1.76
CA GLY A 63 7.93 -8.61 2.96
C GLY A 63 7.51 -7.81 4.19
N THR A 64 7.20 -6.53 4.03
CA THR A 64 6.68 -5.67 5.10
C THR A 64 5.31 -6.12 5.57
N LEU A 65 4.38 -6.39 4.65
CA LEU A 65 3.06 -6.95 4.98
C LEU A 65 3.19 -8.27 5.77
N ARG A 66 4.13 -9.14 5.40
CA ARG A 66 4.35 -10.38 6.16
C ARG A 66 4.81 -10.11 7.59
N ARG A 67 5.90 -9.36 7.73
CA ARG A 67 6.54 -9.07 9.03
C ARG A 67 5.68 -8.25 9.98
N GLU A 68 4.83 -7.36 9.46
CA GLU A 68 4.04 -6.44 10.30
C GLU A 68 2.59 -6.89 10.48
N LEU A 69 2.08 -7.80 9.63
CA LEU A 69 0.67 -8.14 9.59
C LEU A 69 0.42 -9.65 9.48
N LEU A 70 0.81 -10.25 8.36
CA LEU A 70 0.34 -11.59 7.98
C LEU A 70 0.96 -12.71 8.81
N ASP A 71 2.14 -12.49 9.41
CA ASP A 71 2.76 -13.44 10.34
C ASP A 71 2.18 -13.33 11.78
N HIS A 72 1.29 -12.36 12.03
CA HIS A 72 0.73 -12.07 13.37
C HIS A 72 -0.80 -12.20 13.47
N ILE A 73 -1.51 -12.27 12.35
CA ILE A 73 -2.98 -12.37 12.32
C ILE A 73 -3.39 -13.67 11.64
N LEU A 74 -4.20 -14.46 12.35
CA LEU A 74 -4.85 -15.61 11.74
C LEU A 74 -5.98 -15.14 10.80
N ILE A 75 -5.77 -15.30 9.50
CA ILE A 75 -6.78 -15.01 8.48
C ILE A 75 -7.80 -16.15 8.45
N THR A 76 -9.06 -15.82 8.74
CA THR A 76 -10.17 -16.79 8.85
C THR A 76 -10.95 -16.97 7.55
N GLY A 77 -10.71 -16.13 6.55
CA GLY A 77 -11.37 -16.20 5.24
C GLY A 77 -11.09 -14.97 4.39
N GLU A 78 -11.61 -14.96 3.15
CA GLU A 78 -11.33 -13.89 2.18
C GLU A 78 -11.85 -12.52 2.63
N SER A 79 -13.07 -12.44 3.15
CA SER A 79 -13.65 -11.18 3.63
C SER A 79 -12.80 -10.56 4.75
N HIS A 80 -12.36 -11.41 5.70
CA HIS A 80 -11.46 -10.99 6.77
C HIS A 80 -10.10 -10.55 6.21
N ALA A 81 -9.53 -11.28 5.25
CA ALA A 81 -8.28 -10.89 4.59
C ALA A 81 -8.38 -9.50 3.93
N ARG A 82 -9.49 -9.24 3.22
CA ARG A 82 -9.75 -7.95 2.57
C ARG A 82 -9.84 -6.83 3.59
N GLN A 83 -10.58 -7.03 4.68
CA GLN A 83 -10.70 -6.03 5.74
C GLN A 83 -9.36 -5.72 6.42
N VAL A 84 -8.58 -6.77 6.72
CA VAL A 84 -7.25 -6.66 7.33
C VAL A 84 -6.29 -5.91 6.42
N LEU A 85 -6.21 -6.30 5.15
CA LEU A 85 -5.35 -5.64 4.16
C LEU A 85 -5.78 -4.20 3.91
N LYS A 86 -7.09 -3.92 3.88
CA LYS A 86 -7.60 -2.56 3.70
C LYS A 86 -7.21 -1.65 4.87
N THR A 87 -7.40 -2.14 6.09
CA THR A 87 -7.02 -1.41 7.31
C THR A 87 -5.51 -1.15 7.33
N TYR A 88 -4.70 -2.12 6.93
CA TYR A 88 -3.25 -1.95 6.85
C TYR A 88 -2.84 -1.00 5.72
N GLU A 89 -3.50 -1.03 4.56
CA GLU A 89 -3.25 -0.09 3.47
C GLU A 89 -3.48 1.36 3.94
N ASP A 90 -4.59 1.62 4.61
CA ASP A 90 -4.91 2.94 5.16
C ASP A 90 -3.85 3.37 6.19
N HIS A 91 -3.43 2.47 7.08
CA HIS A 91 -2.32 2.69 8.00
C HIS A 91 -1.02 3.03 7.26
N TYR A 92 -0.62 2.20 6.29
CA TYR A 92 0.62 2.34 5.55
C TYR A 92 0.73 3.68 4.81
N ASN A 93 -0.39 4.11 4.22
CA ASN A 93 -0.45 5.30 3.38
C ASN A 93 -0.69 6.60 4.16
N ARG A 94 -1.33 6.54 5.34
CA ARG A 94 -1.73 7.74 6.10
C ARG A 94 -1.06 7.93 7.45
N HIS A 95 -0.49 6.88 8.04
CA HIS A 95 0.06 6.95 9.41
C HIS A 95 1.46 6.38 9.55
N ARG A 96 1.80 5.32 8.81
CA ARG A 96 3.11 4.65 8.94
C ARG A 96 4.22 5.62 8.54
N PRO A 97 5.19 5.89 9.42
CA PRO A 97 6.28 6.81 9.10
C PRO A 97 7.28 6.16 8.13
N HIS A 98 7.75 6.93 7.14
CA HIS A 98 8.76 6.46 6.18
C HIS A 98 10.03 7.30 6.32
N GLN A 99 11.12 6.67 6.72
CA GLN A 99 12.41 7.35 6.94
C GLN A 99 12.90 8.11 5.69
N ALA A 100 12.68 7.57 4.50
CA ALA A 100 13.04 8.22 3.24
C ALA A 100 12.19 9.46 2.90
N ARG A 101 11.15 9.75 3.70
CA ARG A 101 10.25 10.89 3.56
C ARG A 101 10.20 11.73 4.85
N ASP A 102 11.31 11.79 5.59
CA ASP A 102 11.37 12.53 6.86
C ASP A 102 10.31 12.11 7.88
N GLN A 103 9.95 10.82 7.89
CA GLN A 103 8.86 10.24 8.69
C GLN A 103 7.43 10.56 8.20
N LEU A 104 7.26 11.23 7.06
CA LEU A 104 5.93 11.40 6.46
C LEU A 104 5.39 10.08 5.90
N PRO A 105 4.10 9.79 6.14
CA PRO A 105 3.40 8.76 5.40
C PRO A 105 3.22 9.15 3.92
N PRO A 106 2.98 8.18 3.01
CA PRO A 106 2.92 8.39 1.57
C PRO A 106 1.94 9.48 1.11
N GLU A 107 0.77 9.55 1.74
CA GLU A 107 -0.29 10.52 1.41
C GLU A 107 -0.09 11.89 2.08
N ALA A 108 0.78 12.01 3.08
CA ALA A 108 1.06 13.29 3.70
C ALA A 108 2.04 14.12 2.85
N GLN A 109 1.64 15.36 2.58
CA GLN A 109 2.45 16.32 1.82
C GLN A 109 3.32 17.22 2.70
N GLN A 110 2.91 17.40 3.97
CA GLN A 110 3.54 18.32 4.91
C GLN A 110 3.51 17.69 6.30
N HIS A 111 4.50 18.06 7.12
CA HIS A 111 4.43 17.75 8.55
C HIS A 111 3.30 18.54 9.19
N PRO A 112 2.58 17.95 10.16
CA PRO A 112 1.76 18.75 11.05
C PRO A 112 2.63 19.85 11.69
N ALA A 113 2.04 21.01 11.94
CA ALA A 113 2.74 22.13 12.56
C ALA A 113 3.45 21.66 13.83
N ALA A 114 4.69 22.11 14.03
CA ALA A 114 5.46 21.75 15.20
C ALA A 114 4.67 22.16 16.45
N VAL A 115 4.33 21.18 17.28
CA VAL A 115 3.68 21.43 18.56
C VAL A 115 4.75 21.95 19.50
N HIS A 116 4.76 23.27 19.72
CA HIS A 116 5.71 23.93 20.61
C HIS A 116 5.29 23.88 22.08
N ASP A 117 4.03 23.51 22.35
CA ASP A 117 3.47 23.38 23.69
C ASP A 117 2.98 21.95 23.94
N LEU A 118 3.84 21.15 24.57
CA LEU A 118 3.57 19.74 24.89
C LEU A 118 2.51 19.58 25.99
N ASP A 119 2.18 20.64 26.74
CA ASP A 119 1.19 20.59 27.82
C ASP A 119 -0.25 20.79 27.29
N THR A 120 -0.40 21.39 26.10
CA THR A 120 -1.71 21.71 25.50
C THR A 120 -2.24 20.60 24.58
N HIS A 121 -1.38 19.76 24.01
CA HIS A 121 -1.80 18.73 23.04
C HIS A 121 -1.76 17.31 23.59
N LYS A 122 -2.94 16.77 23.90
CA LYS A 122 -3.11 15.36 24.30
C LYS A 122 -2.77 14.43 23.13
N VAL A 123 -1.80 13.53 23.33
CA VAL A 123 -1.52 12.43 22.39
C VAL A 123 -2.67 11.43 22.42
N LEU A 124 -3.26 11.20 21.25
CA LEU A 124 -4.29 10.19 21.02
C LEU A 124 -3.64 8.92 20.47
N ARG A 125 -3.97 7.78 21.08
CA ARG A 125 -3.56 6.46 20.61
C ARG A 125 -4.78 5.72 20.08
N THR A 126 -4.74 5.34 18.81
CA THR A 126 -5.73 4.47 18.18
C THR A 126 -5.13 3.08 17.98
N ARG A 127 -5.84 2.05 18.46
CA ARG A 127 -5.44 0.66 18.26
C ARG A 127 -6.20 0.10 17.07
N ILE A 128 -5.48 -0.39 16.07
CA ILE A 128 -6.08 -1.01 14.88
C ILE A 128 -5.68 -2.49 14.82
N LEU A 129 -6.38 -3.28 14.00
CA LEU A 129 -6.06 -4.69 13.76
C LEU A 129 -5.94 -5.50 15.06
N GLY A 130 -6.92 -5.36 15.95
CA GLY A 130 -6.93 -6.04 17.26
C GLY A 130 -5.87 -5.52 18.23
N GLY A 131 -5.26 -4.36 17.96
CA GLY A 131 -4.19 -3.77 18.77
C GLY A 131 -2.78 -4.19 18.37
N LEU A 132 -2.63 -4.94 17.27
CA LEU A 132 -1.33 -5.25 16.67
C LEU A 132 -0.58 -3.97 16.29
N ILE A 133 -1.29 -2.98 15.76
CA ILE A 133 -0.72 -1.69 15.35
C ILE A 133 -1.34 -0.57 16.17
N ASN A 134 -0.49 0.40 16.55
CA ASN A 134 -0.87 1.59 17.28
C ASN A 134 -0.56 2.81 16.42
N GLU A 135 -1.58 3.60 16.15
CA GLU A 135 -1.46 4.89 15.49
C GLU A 135 -1.49 5.98 16.55
N TYR A 136 -0.71 7.03 16.33
CA TYR A 136 -0.59 8.16 17.24
C TYR A 136 -0.88 9.46 16.49
N GLY A 137 -1.63 10.35 17.14
CA GLY A 137 -1.91 11.69 16.65
C GLY A 137 -2.11 12.65 17.82
N HIS A 138 -2.38 13.91 17.51
CA HIS A 138 -2.70 14.94 18.51
C HIS A 138 -4.19 15.27 18.45
N ALA A 139 -4.80 15.53 19.62
CA ALA A 139 -6.13 16.12 19.67
C ALA A 139 -6.09 17.54 19.07
N VAL A 140 -7.10 17.86 18.24
CA VAL A 140 -7.35 19.20 17.69
C VAL A 140 -8.01 20.07 18.74
#